data_AF-A0A960MBJ4-F1
#
_entry.id   AF-A0A960MBJ4-F1
#
_cell.length_a   1.000
_cell.length_b   1.000
_cell.length_c   1.000
_cell.angle_alpha   90.00
_cell.angle_beta   90.00
_cell.angle_gamma   90.00
#
_symmetry.space_group_name_H-M   'P 1'
#
loop_
_entity.id
_entity.type
_entity.pdbx_description
1 polymer ?
#
loop_
_entity_poly.entity_id
_entity_poly.type
_entity_poly.pdbx_seq_one_letter_code
_entity_poly.pdbx_strand_id
1 'polypeptide(L)'
;MERVQKALIRRDLQKKMVLLAGPRQAGKTTLAKEIADEFDSSVYLTYDHLEDRRMILEEAWLPSVELIILDEIHKMPNWKSYLKGVYDTKKPHQKILVTGSARLEIFQQVGDSLAGRYFLHRLFPLSPVECKKAGVDYSIDHFLERGGFPEPFLAENSTDAKRWRQQYVDSLLRIDVLDFENIHNLNAIRLLFELLRDRVGSPVSYTSLAEDVAISPNTVKKYIQILEALYIVFKVTPFSRSIARSILKEPKIYFFDTGLVKGDQGIKFENFVAGCLLKHVHARIDYHGENAALRYLQTKERQEVDFALVIEDQIEKMIEVKHSHTQVGSGLR
;
A
#
# COMPACT_ATOMS: atom_id res chain seq x y z
N MET A 1 3.06 18.81 2.80
CA MET A 1 4.01 18.01 3.63
C MET A 1 4.89 17.24 2.67
N GLU A 2 6.19 17.52 2.65
CA GLU A 2 7.04 17.06 1.55
C GLU A 2 7.21 15.53 1.54
N ARG A 3 6.67 14.88 0.50
CA ARG A 3 6.82 13.43 0.29
C ARG A 3 8.15 13.14 -0.38
N VAL A 4 8.87 12.12 0.10
CA VAL A 4 10.23 11.77 -0.37
C VAL A 4 10.32 11.48 -1.87
N GLN A 5 9.23 11.01 -2.48
CA GLN A 5 9.19 10.60 -3.89
C GLN A 5 8.78 11.72 -4.86
N LYS A 6 8.46 12.94 -4.37
CA LYS A 6 8.01 14.06 -5.23
C LYS A 6 8.99 14.35 -6.36
N ALA A 7 10.26 14.57 -6.03
CA ALA A 7 11.32 14.87 -7.00
C ALA A 7 11.50 13.75 -8.04
N LEU A 8 11.34 12.50 -7.61
CA LEU A 8 11.47 11.34 -8.49
C LEU A 8 10.30 11.22 -9.46
N ILE A 9 9.08 11.43 -8.98
CA ILE A 9 7.88 11.48 -9.84
C ILE A 9 8.04 12.54 -10.93
N ARG A 10 8.53 13.74 -10.59
CA ARG A 10 8.79 14.80 -11.59
C ARG A 10 9.77 14.35 -12.67
N ARG A 11 10.85 13.67 -12.27
CA ARG A 11 11.86 13.14 -13.19
C ARG A 11 11.24 12.08 -14.12
N ASP A 12 10.43 11.19 -13.57
CA ASP A 12 9.85 10.07 -14.30
C ASP A 12 8.72 10.52 -15.25
N LEU A 13 7.97 11.57 -14.89
CA LEU A 13 6.99 12.24 -15.75
C LEU A 13 7.58 12.78 -17.07
N GLN A 14 8.90 13.05 -17.12
CA GLN A 14 9.57 13.44 -18.37
C GLN A 14 9.73 12.28 -19.35
N LYS A 15 9.60 11.03 -18.88
CA LYS A 15 9.91 9.82 -19.65
C LYS A 15 8.65 9.07 -20.03
N LYS A 16 7.73 8.90 -19.08
CA LYS A 16 6.54 8.06 -19.17
C LYS A 16 5.41 8.65 -18.33
N MET A 17 4.20 8.08 -18.43
CA MET A 17 3.18 8.41 -17.45
C MET A 17 3.59 7.88 -16.07
N VAL A 18 3.15 8.54 -15.00
CA VAL A 18 3.33 8.04 -13.64
C VAL A 18 1.99 7.57 -13.10
N LEU A 19 1.97 6.36 -12.54
CA LEU A 19 0.86 5.83 -11.77
C LEU A 19 1.19 5.93 -10.29
N LEU A 20 0.47 6.78 -9.57
CA LEU A 20 0.59 6.96 -8.12
C LEU A 20 -0.49 6.13 -7.42
N ALA A 21 -0.09 4.98 -6.90
CA ALA A 21 -0.94 4.03 -6.20
C ALA A 21 -0.72 4.09 -4.68
N GLY A 22 -1.61 3.49 -3.90
CA GLY A 22 -1.48 3.41 -2.44
C GLY A 22 -2.82 3.44 -1.70
N PRO A 23 -2.79 3.25 -0.36
CA PRO A 23 -3.99 3.28 0.46
C PRO A 23 -4.82 4.56 0.28
N ARG A 24 -6.14 4.44 0.38
CA ARG A 24 -7.02 5.62 0.47
C ARG A 24 -6.61 6.48 1.67
N GLN A 25 -6.70 7.80 1.53
CA GLN A 25 -6.24 8.78 2.52
C GLN A 25 -4.73 8.77 2.83
N ALA A 26 -3.88 8.09 2.07
CA ALA A 26 -2.42 8.18 2.21
C ALA A 26 -1.80 9.51 1.73
N GLY A 27 -2.60 10.42 1.16
CA GLY A 27 -2.15 11.73 0.65
C GLY A 27 -1.83 11.79 -0.86
N LYS A 28 -2.38 10.87 -1.68
CA LYS A 28 -2.11 10.80 -3.12
C LYS A 28 -2.55 12.05 -3.88
N THR A 29 -3.82 12.43 -3.73
CA THR A 29 -4.39 13.63 -4.37
C THR A 29 -3.65 14.90 -3.92
N THR A 30 -3.27 14.98 -2.64
CA THR A 30 -2.45 16.08 -2.12
C THR A 30 -1.11 16.15 -2.83
N LEU A 31 -0.37 15.04 -2.92
CA LEU A 31 0.91 14.99 -3.62
C LEU A 31 0.77 15.33 -5.12
N ALA A 32 -0.29 14.86 -5.77
CA ALA A 32 -0.53 15.17 -7.18
C ALA A 32 -0.79 16.67 -7.41
N LYS A 33 -1.57 17.31 -6.54
CA LYS A 33 -1.78 18.77 -6.56
C LYS A 33 -0.49 19.54 -6.27
N GLU A 34 0.27 19.14 -5.25
CA GLU A 34 1.58 19.74 -4.93
C GLU A 34 2.59 19.61 -6.11
N ILE A 35 2.48 18.58 -6.95
CA ILE A 35 3.27 18.44 -8.18
C ILE A 35 2.72 19.37 -9.28
N ALA A 36 1.40 19.47 -9.42
CA ALA A 36 0.75 20.37 -10.40
C ALA A 36 1.11 21.84 -10.20
N ASP A 37 1.32 22.29 -8.97
CA ASP A 37 1.73 23.65 -8.64
C ASP A 37 3.13 24.01 -9.18
N GLU A 38 3.91 23.02 -9.62
CA GLU A 38 5.27 23.21 -10.14
C GLU A 38 5.33 23.19 -11.69
N PHE A 39 4.17 23.23 -12.34
CA PHE A 39 4.01 23.29 -13.79
C PHE A 39 3.26 24.56 -14.17
N ASP A 40 3.66 25.20 -15.27
CA ASP A 40 3.05 26.45 -15.74
C ASP A 40 1.57 26.27 -16.12
N SER A 41 1.21 25.07 -16.58
CA SER A 41 -0.17 24.70 -16.89
C SER A 41 -0.46 23.25 -16.53
N SER A 42 -1.39 23.03 -15.61
CA SER A 42 -1.84 21.70 -15.22
C SER A 42 -3.37 21.63 -15.16
N VAL A 43 -3.91 20.44 -15.36
CA VAL A 43 -5.33 20.15 -15.17
C VAL A 43 -5.47 18.94 -14.25
N TYR A 44 -6.38 19.06 -13.28
CA TYR A 44 -6.78 17.96 -12.41
C TYR A 44 -8.20 17.55 -12.75
N LEU A 45 -8.38 16.29 -13.12
CA LEU A 45 -9.68 15.72 -13.49
C LEU A 45 -9.90 14.46 -12.65
N THR A 46 -11.01 14.40 -11.91
CA THR A 46 -11.40 13.21 -11.16
C THR A 46 -12.59 12.51 -11.80
N TYR A 47 -12.51 11.19 -11.93
CA TYR A 47 -13.64 10.40 -12.39
C TYR A 47 -14.79 10.33 -11.34
N ASP A 48 -14.71 11.00 -10.20
CA ASP A 48 -15.87 11.15 -9.30
C ASP A 48 -16.72 12.39 -9.59
N HIS A 49 -16.19 13.36 -10.33
CA HIS A 49 -16.90 14.59 -10.67
C HIS A 49 -17.52 14.50 -12.06
N LEU A 50 -18.80 14.87 -12.21
CA LEU A 50 -19.55 14.67 -13.45
C LEU A 50 -18.98 15.45 -14.64
N GLU A 51 -18.58 16.70 -14.42
CA GLU A 51 -18.00 17.54 -15.48
C GLU A 51 -16.61 17.03 -15.89
N ASP A 52 -15.80 16.63 -14.92
CA ASP A 52 -14.47 16.06 -15.16
C ASP A 52 -14.58 14.76 -15.96
N ARG A 53 -15.55 13.88 -15.63
CA ARG A 53 -15.83 12.67 -16.41
C ARG A 53 -16.07 13.01 -17.88
N ARG A 54 -16.85 14.05 -18.15
CA ARG A 54 -17.10 14.49 -19.53
C ARG A 54 -15.82 14.96 -20.21
N MET A 55 -15.01 15.79 -19.53
CA MET A 55 -13.72 16.23 -20.07
C MET A 55 -12.75 15.07 -20.31
N ILE A 56 -12.75 14.06 -19.44
CA ILE A 56 -11.98 12.82 -19.60
C ILE A 56 -12.44 12.08 -20.85
N LEU A 57 -13.73 11.79 -20.97
CA LEU A 57 -14.29 11.02 -22.09
C LEU A 57 -14.12 11.70 -23.45
N GLU A 58 -14.21 13.02 -23.49
CA GLU A 58 -14.05 13.84 -24.70
C GLU A 58 -12.59 14.26 -24.95
N GLU A 59 -11.66 13.92 -24.04
CA GLU A 59 -10.26 14.39 -24.03
C GLU A 59 -10.14 15.93 -24.17
N ALA A 60 -11.09 16.66 -23.59
CA ALA A 60 -11.36 18.08 -23.86
C ALA A 60 -10.49 19.06 -23.06
N TRP A 61 -9.32 18.64 -22.56
CA TRP A 61 -8.37 19.54 -21.90
C TRP A 61 -7.64 20.43 -22.91
N LEU A 62 -7.19 21.61 -22.47
CA LEU A 62 -6.52 22.55 -23.35
C LEU A 62 -5.22 21.95 -23.91
N PRO A 63 -4.91 22.14 -25.21
CA PRO A 63 -3.69 21.60 -25.80
C PRO A 63 -2.40 22.23 -25.26
N SER A 64 -2.49 23.34 -24.53
CA SER A 64 -1.39 24.02 -23.84
C SER A 64 -1.08 23.43 -22.46
N VAL A 65 -1.95 22.58 -21.91
CA VAL A 65 -1.72 21.92 -20.62
C VAL A 65 -0.44 21.10 -20.71
N GLU A 66 0.42 21.23 -19.70
CA GLU A 66 1.65 20.45 -19.59
C GLU A 66 1.48 19.20 -18.73
N LEU A 67 0.66 19.25 -17.68
CA LEU A 67 0.39 18.11 -16.80
C LEU A 67 -1.10 17.80 -16.75
N ILE A 68 -1.45 16.58 -17.14
CA ILE A 68 -2.80 16.04 -17.01
C ILE A 68 -2.80 15.08 -15.83
N ILE A 69 -3.59 15.41 -14.80
CA ILE A 69 -3.81 14.55 -13.64
C ILE A 69 -5.17 13.88 -13.77
N LEU A 70 -5.18 12.55 -13.82
CA LEU A 70 -6.37 11.72 -13.89
C LEU A 70 -6.54 10.97 -12.57
N ASP A 71 -7.47 11.42 -11.72
CA ASP A 71 -7.76 10.77 -10.44
C ASP A 71 -8.93 9.80 -10.55
N GLU A 72 -8.83 8.69 -9.81
CA GLU A 72 -9.86 7.63 -9.72
C GLU A 72 -10.32 7.07 -11.09
N ILE A 73 -9.47 7.18 -12.13
CA ILE A 73 -9.79 6.76 -13.51
C ILE A 73 -10.12 5.26 -13.61
N HIS A 74 -9.66 4.46 -12.66
CA HIS A 74 -9.94 3.02 -12.58
C HIS A 74 -11.43 2.68 -12.38
N LYS A 75 -12.27 3.66 -12.02
CA LYS A 75 -13.73 3.54 -11.98
C LYS A 75 -14.37 3.56 -13.37
N MET A 76 -13.64 4.02 -14.39
CA MET A 76 -14.09 4.01 -15.77
C MET A 76 -14.01 2.58 -16.36
N PRO A 77 -15.06 2.10 -17.05
CA PRO A 77 -14.97 0.87 -17.83
C PRO A 77 -13.86 0.97 -18.89
N ASN A 78 -13.05 -0.08 -19.06
CA ASN A 78 -11.94 -0.12 -20.02
C ASN A 78 -10.91 1.02 -19.86
N TRP A 79 -10.75 1.57 -18.64
CA TRP A 79 -9.84 2.70 -18.36
C TRP A 79 -8.40 2.51 -18.85
N LYS A 80 -7.90 1.26 -18.92
CA LYS A 80 -6.55 0.98 -19.42
C LYS A 80 -6.42 1.23 -20.92
N SER A 81 -7.41 0.80 -21.70
CA SER A 81 -7.45 1.03 -23.14
C SER A 81 -7.57 2.53 -23.42
N TYR A 82 -8.37 3.23 -22.62
CA TYR A 82 -8.46 4.70 -22.64
C TYR A 82 -7.09 5.35 -22.36
N LEU A 83 -6.42 5.01 -21.24
CA LEU A 83 -5.10 5.57 -20.92
C LEU A 83 -4.04 5.26 -21.97
N LYS A 84 -4.09 4.09 -22.59
CA LYS A 84 -3.21 3.74 -23.71
C LYS A 84 -3.45 4.69 -24.89
N GLY A 85 -4.71 4.94 -25.24
CA GLY A 85 -5.09 5.93 -26.25
C GLY A 85 -4.52 7.30 -25.95
N VAL A 86 -4.85 7.85 -24.77
CA VAL A 86 -4.35 9.16 -24.32
C VAL A 86 -2.83 9.23 -24.33
N TYR A 87 -2.14 8.19 -23.85
CA TYR A 87 -0.67 8.17 -23.84
C TYR A 87 -0.07 8.14 -25.25
N ASP A 88 -0.67 7.39 -26.17
CA ASP A 88 -0.17 7.21 -27.53
C ASP A 88 -0.50 8.43 -28.44
N THR A 89 -1.53 9.23 -28.10
CA THR A 89 -1.97 10.42 -28.87
C THR A 89 -1.58 11.76 -28.26
N LYS A 90 -1.12 11.80 -27.00
CA LYS A 90 -0.74 13.05 -26.32
C LYS A 90 0.32 13.84 -27.09
N LYS A 91 0.35 15.15 -26.86
CA LYS A 91 1.43 16.00 -27.37
C LYS A 91 2.76 15.67 -26.66
N PRO A 92 3.93 15.86 -27.30
CA PRO A 92 5.21 15.53 -26.69
C PRO A 92 5.49 16.22 -25.35
N HIS A 93 5.04 17.47 -25.18
CA HIS A 93 5.22 18.24 -23.94
C HIS A 93 4.26 17.84 -22.81
N GLN A 94 3.17 17.14 -23.14
CA GLN A 94 2.17 16.72 -22.16
C GLN A 94 2.68 15.54 -21.32
N LYS A 95 2.53 15.66 -20.01
CA LYS A 95 2.87 14.66 -19.00
C LYS A 95 1.57 14.17 -18.37
N ILE A 96 1.53 12.89 -18.01
CA ILE A 96 0.32 12.25 -17.49
C ILE A 96 0.64 11.67 -16.11
N LEU A 97 -0.09 12.12 -15.09
CA LEU A 97 -0.07 11.58 -13.75
C LEU A 97 -1.43 10.95 -13.48
N VAL A 98 -1.45 9.65 -13.22
CA VAL A 98 -2.66 8.92 -12.87
C VAL A 98 -2.61 8.62 -11.39
N THR A 99 -3.65 9.01 -10.66
CA THR A 99 -3.79 8.66 -9.25
C THR A 99 -4.95 7.69 -9.05
N GLY A 100 -4.84 6.83 -8.06
CA GLY A 100 -5.92 5.92 -7.72
C GLY A 100 -5.60 5.08 -6.51
N SER A 101 -6.66 4.57 -5.90
CA SER A 101 -6.57 3.56 -4.85
C SER A 101 -5.93 2.24 -5.34
N ALA A 102 -5.86 1.28 -4.43
CA ALA A 102 -5.23 -0.04 -4.59
C ALA A 102 -5.62 -0.83 -5.85
N ARG A 103 -6.76 -0.48 -6.47
CA ARG A 103 -7.24 -1.03 -7.74
C ARG A 103 -6.23 -0.88 -8.88
N LEU A 104 -5.32 0.11 -8.85
CA LEU A 104 -4.29 0.27 -9.87
C LEU A 104 -3.25 -0.86 -9.89
N GLU A 105 -3.00 -1.54 -8.76
CA GLU A 105 -2.05 -2.65 -8.68
C GLU A 105 -2.66 -4.00 -9.06
N ILE A 106 -3.96 -4.19 -8.78
CA ILE A 106 -4.58 -5.53 -8.75
C ILE A 106 -5.00 -6.02 -10.14
N PHE A 107 -5.30 -5.12 -11.07
CA PHE A 107 -5.71 -5.53 -12.42
C PHE A 107 -4.54 -5.99 -13.29
N GLN A 108 -3.49 -6.63 -12.74
CA GLN A 108 -2.43 -7.22 -13.55
C GLN A 108 -2.90 -8.39 -14.45
N GLN A 109 -4.13 -8.89 -14.31
CA GLN A 109 -4.58 -10.12 -14.97
C GLN A 109 -5.77 -10.00 -15.93
N VAL A 110 -6.40 -8.82 -16.06
CA VAL A 110 -7.58 -8.65 -16.93
C VAL A 110 -7.50 -7.35 -17.74
N GLY A 111 -7.77 -7.45 -19.05
CA GLY A 111 -7.82 -6.34 -20.00
C GLY A 111 -6.48 -5.97 -20.65
N ASP A 112 -6.44 -4.84 -21.35
CA ASP A 112 -5.26 -4.34 -22.05
C ASP A 112 -4.07 -4.06 -21.12
N SER A 113 -2.87 -4.28 -21.65
CA SER A 113 -1.63 -4.01 -20.91
C SER A 113 -1.15 -2.58 -21.12
N LEU A 114 -0.91 -1.87 -20.01
CA LEU A 114 -0.19 -0.59 -19.98
C LEU A 114 1.35 -0.79 -19.98
N ALA A 115 1.83 -2.02 -20.20
CA ALA A 115 3.24 -2.35 -20.13
C ALA A 115 4.10 -1.40 -20.97
N GLY A 116 5.22 -1.00 -20.39
CA GLY A 116 6.19 -0.11 -21.02
C GLY A 116 5.80 1.37 -21.04
N ARG A 117 4.56 1.75 -20.70
CA ARG A 117 4.08 3.14 -20.82
C ARG A 117 4.10 3.93 -19.51
N TYR A 118 4.34 3.29 -18.37
CA TYR A 118 4.31 3.94 -17.06
C TYR A 118 5.45 3.56 -16.11
N PHE A 119 5.63 4.39 -15.09
CA PHE A 119 6.32 4.05 -13.83
C PHE A 119 5.33 4.03 -12.67
N LEU A 120 5.37 2.98 -11.84
CA LEU A 120 4.54 2.85 -10.64
C LEU A 120 5.25 3.49 -9.45
N HIS A 121 4.52 4.31 -8.69
CA HIS A 121 4.98 4.88 -7.43
C HIS A 121 3.95 4.57 -6.35
N ARG A 122 4.35 3.78 -5.34
CA ARG A 122 3.47 3.44 -4.21
C ARG A 122 3.64 4.43 -3.07
N LEU A 123 2.59 5.21 -2.82
CA LEU A 123 2.52 6.16 -1.72
C LEU A 123 1.92 5.51 -0.47
N PHE A 124 2.76 5.18 0.50
CA PHE A 124 2.34 4.63 1.78
C PHE A 124 2.02 5.70 2.83
N PRO A 125 1.45 5.30 3.99
CA PRO A 125 1.38 6.18 5.15
C PRO A 125 2.74 6.76 5.52
N LEU A 126 2.71 7.82 6.33
CA LEU A 126 3.88 8.53 6.80
C LEU A 126 4.86 7.61 7.51
N SER A 127 6.14 7.89 7.31
CA SER A 127 7.22 7.27 8.07
C SER A 127 8.03 8.32 8.84
N PRO A 128 8.78 7.92 9.88
CA PRO A 128 9.64 8.84 10.63
C PRO A 128 10.54 9.72 9.78
N VAL A 129 11.11 9.16 8.69
CA VAL A 129 11.98 9.89 7.77
C VAL A 129 11.22 11.03 7.05
N GLU A 130 9.96 10.82 6.68
CA GLU A 130 9.14 11.87 6.06
C GLU A 130 8.77 12.95 7.08
N CYS A 131 8.37 12.58 8.30
CA CYS A 131 8.08 13.55 9.36
C CYS A 131 9.32 14.40 9.70
N LYS A 132 10.49 13.77 9.83
CA LYS A 132 11.76 14.45 10.07
C LYS A 132 12.09 15.45 8.96
N LYS A 133 11.92 15.06 7.69
CA LYS A 133 12.17 15.96 6.54
C LYS A 133 11.18 17.12 6.48
N ALA A 134 9.92 16.86 6.79
CA ALA A 134 8.86 17.86 6.79
C ALA A 134 8.87 18.78 8.04
N GLY A 135 9.78 18.55 9.00
CA GLY A 135 9.81 19.29 10.26
C GLY A 135 8.59 19.06 11.15
N VAL A 136 7.89 17.94 10.95
CA VAL A 136 6.73 17.55 11.76
C VAL A 136 7.24 16.81 12.99
N ASP A 137 6.88 17.29 14.18
CA ASP A 137 7.24 16.63 15.43
C ASP A 137 6.59 15.25 15.53
N TYR A 138 7.36 14.26 16.00
CA TYR A 138 6.89 12.89 16.13
C TYR A 138 7.68 12.11 17.18
N SER A 139 7.02 11.13 17.79
CA SER A 139 7.64 10.09 18.59
C SER A 139 7.26 8.71 18.05
N ILE A 140 8.01 7.67 18.44
CA ILE A 140 7.62 6.30 18.09
C ILE A 140 6.27 5.96 18.72
N ASP A 141 6.05 6.31 19.99
CA ASP A 141 4.77 6.10 20.68
C ASP A 141 3.59 6.74 19.94
N HIS A 142 3.79 7.93 19.36
CA HIS A 142 2.79 8.60 18.55
C HIS A 142 2.42 7.78 17.30
N PHE A 143 3.40 7.18 16.62
CA PHE A 143 3.15 6.25 15.52
C PHE A 143 2.47 4.96 15.99
N LEU A 144 2.83 4.43 17.16
CA LEU A 144 2.20 3.22 17.72
C LEU A 144 0.74 3.46 18.11
N GLU A 145 0.39 4.67 18.55
CA GLU A 145 -0.97 5.04 18.94
C GLU A 145 -1.84 5.44 17.74
N ARG A 146 -1.28 6.25 16.82
CA ARG A 146 -2.04 6.95 15.77
C ARG A 146 -1.80 6.42 14.36
N GLY A 147 -0.82 5.54 14.17
CA GLY A 147 -0.44 5.03 12.85
C GLY A 147 0.23 6.09 11.98
N GLY A 148 0.56 5.74 10.73
CA GLY A 148 1.19 6.68 9.78
C GLY A 148 0.19 7.40 8.86
N PHE A 149 -1.11 7.09 8.92
CA PHE A 149 -2.06 7.73 8.01
C PHE A 149 -2.15 9.22 8.33
N PRO A 150 -2.05 10.14 7.34
CA PRO A 150 -1.94 11.57 7.60
C PRO A 150 -3.03 12.13 8.54
N GLU A 151 -4.29 11.78 8.31
CA GLU A 151 -5.42 12.33 9.08
C GLU A 151 -5.42 11.89 10.56
N PRO A 152 -5.37 10.59 10.92
CA PRO A 152 -5.26 10.20 12.33
C PRO A 152 -3.91 10.59 12.96
N PHE A 153 -2.81 10.65 12.19
CA PHE A 153 -1.51 11.07 12.69
C PHE A 153 -1.53 12.55 13.13
N LEU A 154 -2.17 13.42 12.34
CA LEU A 154 -2.27 14.85 12.57
C LEU A 154 -3.49 15.27 13.44
N ALA A 155 -4.35 14.32 13.83
CA ALA A 155 -5.51 14.61 14.66
C ALA A 155 -5.12 15.33 15.96
N GLU A 156 -5.98 16.18 16.50
CA GLU A 156 -5.64 16.91 17.74
C GLU A 156 -5.52 15.96 18.94
N ASN A 157 -6.40 14.95 19.01
CA ASN A 157 -6.48 14.00 20.11
C ASN A 157 -6.62 12.54 19.62
N SER A 158 -6.34 11.59 20.51
CA SER A 158 -6.37 10.16 20.19
C SER A 158 -7.79 9.62 19.95
N THR A 159 -8.81 10.27 20.52
CA THR A 159 -10.22 9.92 20.29
C THR A 159 -10.61 10.14 18.84
N ASP A 160 -10.24 11.27 18.24
CA ASP A 160 -10.54 11.56 16.84
C ASP A 160 -9.75 10.64 15.89
N ALA A 161 -8.47 10.36 16.20
CA ALA A 161 -7.70 9.36 15.46
C ALA A 161 -8.34 7.96 15.52
N LYS A 162 -8.98 7.59 16.63
CA LYS A 162 -9.70 6.32 16.78
C LYS A 162 -11.04 6.32 16.03
N ARG A 163 -11.80 7.42 16.10
CA ARG A 163 -13.07 7.59 15.37
C ARG A 163 -12.84 7.49 13.87
N TRP A 164 -11.81 8.17 13.37
CA TRP A 164 -11.40 8.09 11.97
C TRP A 164 -11.11 6.65 11.55
N ARG A 165 -10.31 5.92 12.33
CA ARG A 165 -9.96 4.51 12.04
C ARG A 165 -11.18 3.60 11.94
N GLN A 166 -12.12 3.75 12.88
CA GLN A 166 -13.35 2.96 12.87
C GLN A 166 -14.17 3.22 11.61
N GLN A 167 -14.36 4.49 11.25
CA GLN A 167 -15.08 4.88 10.03
C GLN A 167 -14.36 4.43 8.75
N TYR A 168 -13.03 4.55 8.71
CA TYR A 168 -12.21 4.12 7.59
C TYR A 168 -12.35 2.62 7.31
N VAL A 169 -12.16 1.79 8.34
CA VAL A 169 -12.28 0.34 8.22
C VAL A 169 -13.71 -0.06 7.86
N ASP A 170 -14.72 0.51 8.52
CA ASP A 170 -16.12 0.21 8.20
C ASP A 170 -16.46 0.55 6.75
N SER A 171 -15.96 1.68 6.25
CA SER A 171 -16.16 2.10 4.86
C SER A 171 -15.50 1.14 3.88
N LEU A 172 -14.22 0.78 4.09
CA LEU A 172 -13.50 -0.16 3.24
C LEU A 172 -14.17 -1.54 3.22
N LEU A 173 -14.55 -2.06 4.40
CA LEU A 173 -15.15 -3.40 4.53
C LEU A 173 -16.60 -3.47 4.03
N ARG A 174 -17.35 -2.36 4.02
CA ARG A 174 -18.73 -2.32 3.52
C ARG A 174 -18.81 -1.99 2.04
N ILE A 175 -18.11 -0.95 1.60
CA ILE A 175 -18.29 -0.36 0.28
C ILE A 175 -17.33 -1.02 -0.70
N ASP A 176 -16.03 -0.96 -0.42
CA ASP A 176 -15.02 -1.38 -1.40
C ASP A 176 -14.92 -2.88 -1.56
N VAL A 177 -15.21 -3.64 -0.50
CA VAL A 177 -15.27 -5.10 -0.54
C VAL A 177 -16.38 -5.57 -1.49
N LEU A 178 -17.55 -4.92 -1.50
CA LEU A 178 -18.68 -5.33 -2.36
C LEU A 178 -18.38 -5.18 -3.85
N ASP A 179 -17.48 -4.26 -4.21
CA ASP A 179 -17.02 -4.08 -5.59
C ASP A 179 -16.11 -5.22 -6.08
N PHE A 180 -15.66 -6.13 -5.20
CA PHE A 180 -14.97 -7.34 -5.63
C PHE A 180 -16.01 -8.41 -5.96
N GLU A 181 -15.97 -8.93 -7.20
CA GLU A 181 -16.92 -9.95 -7.65
C GLU A 181 -17.02 -11.15 -6.67
N ASN A 182 -18.25 -11.55 -6.38
CA ASN A 182 -18.60 -12.75 -5.60
C ASN A 182 -18.16 -12.73 -4.13
N ILE A 183 -18.46 -11.64 -3.40
CA ILE A 183 -18.44 -11.64 -1.93
C ILE A 183 -19.86 -11.67 -1.41
N HIS A 184 -20.28 -12.83 -0.89
CA HIS A 184 -21.63 -13.04 -0.37
C HIS A 184 -21.69 -12.97 1.15
N ASN A 185 -20.55 -13.01 1.84
CA ASN A 185 -20.50 -13.08 3.31
C ASN A 185 -19.60 -11.98 3.90
N LEU A 186 -20.17 -10.78 4.06
CA LEU A 186 -19.54 -9.64 4.71
C LEU A 186 -19.23 -9.88 6.20
N ASN A 187 -19.99 -10.75 6.87
CA ASN A 187 -19.74 -11.08 8.26
C ASN A 187 -18.46 -11.89 8.42
N ALA A 188 -18.22 -12.84 7.50
CA ALA A 188 -17.01 -13.66 7.49
C ALA A 188 -15.74 -12.83 7.27
N ILE A 189 -15.74 -11.86 6.33
CA ILE A 189 -14.56 -11.01 6.13
C ILE A 189 -14.32 -10.08 7.33
N ARG A 190 -15.37 -9.59 8.01
CA ARG A 190 -15.24 -8.82 9.25
C ARG A 190 -14.66 -9.64 10.39
N LEU A 191 -15.17 -10.86 10.58
CA LEU A 191 -14.65 -11.76 11.60
C LEU A 191 -13.18 -12.11 11.32
N LEU A 192 -12.85 -12.41 10.06
CA LEU A 192 -11.48 -12.63 9.63
C LEU A 192 -10.58 -11.42 9.91
N PHE A 193 -11.03 -10.20 9.57
CA PHE A 193 -10.32 -8.97 9.90
C PHE A 193 -10.05 -8.85 11.40
N GLU A 194 -11.06 -9.10 12.25
CA GLU A 194 -10.89 -9.08 13.71
C GLU A 194 -9.88 -10.13 14.21
N LEU A 195 -9.94 -11.37 13.71
CA LEU A 195 -8.98 -12.42 14.05
C LEU A 195 -7.54 -12.07 13.64
N LEU A 196 -7.36 -11.43 12.48
CA LEU A 196 -6.04 -11.03 12.00
C LEU A 196 -5.41 -9.94 12.89
N ARG A 197 -6.22 -9.04 13.47
CA ARG A 197 -5.72 -7.98 14.37
C ARG A 197 -5.08 -8.53 15.63
N ASP A 198 -5.53 -9.69 16.09
CA ASP A 198 -5.04 -10.40 17.27
C ASP A 198 -3.88 -11.37 16.94
N ARG A 199 -3.55 -11.59 15.67
CA ARG A 199 -2.51 -12.54 15.18
C ARG A 199 -1.36 -11.86 14.43
N VAL A 200 -1.17 -10.56 14.61
CA VAL A 200 -0.12 -9.79 13.95
C VAL A 200 1.26 -10.37 14.29
N GLY A 201 2.12 -10.52 13.27
CA GLY A 201 3.48 -11.07 13.44
C GLY A 201 3.56 -12.58 13.69
N SER A 202 2.42 -13.26 13.89
CA SER A 202 2.36 -14.72 14.02
C SER A 202 2.13 -15.39 12.66
N PRO A 203 2.74 -16.56 12.39
CA PRO A 203 2.40 -17.35 11.20
C PRO A 203 0.91 -17.71 11.18
N VAL A 204 0.28 -17.51 10.03
CA VAL A 204 -1.17 -17.68 9.86
C VAL A 204 -1.50 -18.92 9.04
N SER A 205 -2.17 -19.88 9.67
CA SER A 205 -2.76 -21.04 9.02
C SER A 205 -4.13 -20.69 8.41
N TYR A 206 -4.25 -20.79 7.08
CA TYR A 206 -5.55 -20.58 6.41
C TYR A 206 -6.60 -21.63 6.80
N THR A 207 -6.18 -22.84 7.16
CA THR A 207 -7.08 -23.91 7.61
C THR A 207 -7.67 -23.58 8.97
N SER A 208 -6.85 -23.17 9.94
CA SER A 208 -7.35 -22.76 11.26
C SER A 208 -8.28 -21.55 11.17
N LEU A 209 -7.92 -20.52 10.38
CA LEU A 209 -8.82 -19.38 10.17
C LEU A 209 -10.14 -19.77 9.48
N ALA A 210 -10.11 -20.74 8.59
CA ALA A 210 -11.31 -21.23 7.91
C ALA A 210 -12.28 -21.90 8.89
N GLU A 211 -11.75 -22.67 9.84
CA GLU A 211 -12.52 -23.26 10.94
C GLU A 211 -13.11 -22.17 11.85
N ASP A 212 -12.29 -21.21 12.30
CA ASP A 212 -12.73 -20.11 13.18
C ASP A 212 -13.84 -19.25 12.56
N VAL A 213 -13.78 -19.04 11.24
CA VAL A 213 -14.73 -18.18 10.49
C VAL A 213 -15.88 -18.98 9.85
N ALA A 214 -15.82 -20.31 9.91
CA ALA A 214 -16.75 -21.25 9.26
C ALA A 214 -16.91 -21.03 7.74
N ILE A 215 -15.77 -20.91 7.02
CA ILE A 215 -15.71 -20.80 5.55
C ILE A 215 -14.61 -21.70 4.98
N SER A 216 -14.50 -21.84 3.66
CA SER A 216 -13.41 -22.65 3.06
C SER A 216 -12.04 -21.96 3.20
N PRO A 217 -10.91 -22.71 3.30
CA PRO A 217 -9.56 -22.13 3.28
C PRO A 217 -9.25 -21.29 2.03
N ASN A 218 -9.81 -21.67 0.88
CA ASN A 218 -9.71 -20.88 -0.35
C ASN A 218 -10.44 -19.54 -0.23
N THR A 219 -11.59 -19.51 0.45
CA THR A 219 -12.32 -18.27 0.75
C THR A 219 -11.53 -17.37 1.70
N VAL A 220 -10.90 -17.93 2.75
CA VAL A 220 -9.99 -17.17 3.63
C VAL A 220 -8.85 -16.54 2.84
N LYS A 221 -8.19 -17.33 1.98
CA LYS A 221 -7.11 -16.83 1.12
C LYS A 221 -7.59 -15.70 0.20
N LYS A 222 -8.76 -15.85 -0.43
CA LYS A 222 -9.38 -14.80 -1.25
C LYS A 222 -9.64 -13.53 -0.42
N TYR A 223 -10.18 -13.67 0.79
CA TYR A 223 -10.48 -12.53 1.65
C TYR A 223 -9.22 -11.81 2.14
N ILE A 224 -8.16 -12.54 2.50
CA ILE A 224 -6.86 -11.92 2.84
C ILE A 224 -6.31 -11.18 1.62
N GLN A 225 -6.38 -11.76 0.42
CA GLN A 225 -5.98 -11.07 -0.82
C GLN A 225 -6.77 -9.79 -1.05
N ILE A 226 -8.07 -9.77 -0.74
CA ILE A 226 -8.90 -8.55 -0.81
C ILE A 226 -8.45 -7.51 0.22
N LEU A 227 -8.15 -7.91 1.45
CA LEU A 227 -7.64 -6.99 2.48
C LEU A 227 -6.26 -6.42 2.11
N GLU A 228 -5.38 -7.22 1.49
CA GLU A 228 -4.11 -6.76 0.93
C GLU A 228 -4.33 -5.77 -0.22
N ALA A 229 -5.25 -6.13 -1.12
CA ALA A 229 -5.74 -5.31 -2.21
C ALA A 229 -6.47 -4.03 -1.75
N LEU A 230 -6.75 -3.84 -0.46
CA LEU A 230 -7.28 -2.59 0.06
C LEU A 230 -6.23 -1.80 0.86
N TYR A 231 -4.99 -2.30 0.92
CA TYR A 231 -3.95 -1.85 1.85
C TYR A 231 -4.43 -1.79 3.30
N ILE A 232 -5.26 -2.75 3.73
CA ILE A 232 -5.58 -2.94 5.14
C ILE A 232 -4.44 -3.74 5.79
N VAL A 233 -4.06 -4.84 5.14
CA VAL A 233 -3.00 -5.74 5.59
C VAL A 233 -1.93 -5.95 4.51
N PHE A 234 -0.79 -6.50 4.89
CA PHE A 234 0.22 -7.02 3.97
C PHE A 234 0.85 -8.29 4.53
N LYS A 235 1.32 -9.16 3.64
CA LYS A 235 1.99 -10.43 4.00
C LYS A 235 3.50 -10.28 4.03
N VAL A 236 4.11 -10.89 5.03
CA VAL A 236 5.54 -11.23 5.04
C VAL A 236 5.64 -12.74 5.02
N THR A 237 6.24 -13.27 3.97
CA THR A 237 6.36 -14.73 3.75
C THR A 237 7.74 -15.21 4.15
N PRO A 238 7.90 -16.50 4.50
CA PRO A 238 9.19 -17.01 4.90
C PRO A 238 10.15 -17.04 3.71
N PHE A 239 11.41 -16.68 3.95
CA PHE A 239 12.45 -16.83 2.96
C PHE A 239 12.67 -18.31 2.61
N SER A 240 12.77 -18.58 1.32
CA SER A 240 13.11 -19.89 0.79
C SER A 240 13.76 -19.70 -0.57
N ARG A 241 14.87 -20.42 -0.82
CA ARG A 241 15.53 -20.46 -2.14
C ARG A 241 14.62 -20.99 -3.25
N SER A 242 13.57 -21.73 -2.88
CA SER A 242 12.49 -22.10 -3.78
C SER A 242 11.28 -21.23 -3.51
N ILE A 243 10.93 -20.39 -4.49
CA ILE A 243 9.73 -19.55 -4.47
C ILE A 243 8.48 -20.44 -4.27
N ALA A 244 8.38 -21.56 -4.99
CA ALA A 244 7.27 -22.50 -4.87
C ALA A 244 7.10 -23.02 -3.42
N ARG A 245 8.21 -23.34 -2.73
CA ARG A 245 8.16 -23.76 -1.32
C ARG A 245 7.85 -22.61 -0.36
N SER A 246 8.26 -21.37 -0.67
CA SER A 246 7.90 -20.18 0.12
C SER A 246 6.38 -19.95 0.12
N ILE A 247 5.75 -20.08 -1.06
CA ILE A 247 4.31 -19.86 -1.27
C ILE A 247 3.45 -20.84 -0.46
N LEU A 248 3.95 -22.05 -0.20
CA LEU A 248 3.24 -23.09 0.54
C LEU A 248 3.32 -22.93 2.07
N LYS A 249 4.22 -22.07 2.55
CA LYS A 249 4.40 -21.86 3.99
C LYS A 249 3.49 -20.75 4.50
N GLU A 250 3.19 -20.81 5.79
CA GLU A 250 2.34 -19.84 6.49
C GLU A 250 2.97 -18.44 6.45
N PRO A 251 2.28 -17.41 5.95
CA PRO A 251 2.75 -16.05 6.02
C PRO A 251 2.50 -15.45 7.41
N LYS A 252 3.29 -14.43 7.78
CA LYS A 252 2.95 -13.47 8.83
C LYS A 252 2.13 -12.33 8.23
N ILE A 253 1.08 -11.90 8.93
CA ILE A 253 0.20 -10.80 8.49
C ILE A 253 0.47 -9.56 9.35
N TYR A 254 0.55 -8.39 8.71
CA TYR A 254 0.74 -7.09 9.33
C TYR A 254 -0.25 -6.07 8.77
N PHE A 255 -0.46 -4.96 9.46
CA PHE A 255 -1.40 -3.90 9.09
C PHE A 255 -0.65 -2.64 8.65
N PHE A 256 -1.17 -1.97 7.61
CA PHE A 256 -0.65 -0.67 7.18
C PHE A 256 -0.88 0.43 8.23
N ASP A 257 -1.92 0.28 9.05
CA ASP A 257 -2.19 1.15 10.20
C ASP A 257 -1.92 0.39 11.50
N THR A 258 -0.86 0.80 12.21
CA THR A 258 -0.48 0.21 13.52
C THR A 258 -1.58 0.43 14.56
N GLY A 259 -2.39 1.47 14.41
CA GLY A 259 -3.55 1.70 15.25
C GLY A 259 -4.63 0.61 15.14
N LEU A 260 -4.63 -0.22 14.10
CA LEU A 260 -5.57 -1.34 13.98
C LEU A 260 -5.12 -2.57 14.76
N VAL A 261 -3.85 -2.67 15.12
CA VAL A 261 -3.28 -3.84 15.80
C VAL A 261 -3.80 -3.94 17.24
N LYS A 262 -4.24 -5.15 17.63
CA LYS A 262 -4.54 -5.48 19.02
C LYS A 262 -3.36 -6.26 19.60
N GLY A 263 -2.98 -5.92 20.82
CA GLY A 263 -1.81 -6.51 21.47
C GLY A 263 -1.06 -5.49 22.32
N ASP A 264 0.05 -5.94 22.88
CA ASP A 264 0.95 -5.11 23.67
C ASP A 264 1.77 -4.14 22.78
N GLN A 265 2.60 -3.33 23.42
CA GLN A 265 3.49 -2.39 22.71
C GLN A 265 4.54 -3.11 21.85
N GLY A 266 4.94 -4.34 22.21
CA GLY A 266 5.89 -5.12 21.44
C GLY A 266 5.34 -5.49 20.06
N ILE A 267 4.12 -6.04 20.01
CA ILE A 267 3.45 -6.42 18.76
C ILE A 267 3.16 -5.20 17.89
N LYS A 268 2.72 -4.09 18.49
CA LYS A 268 2.52 -2.82 17.77
C LYS A 268 3.83 -2.28 17.20
N PHE A 269 4.91 -2.34 17.97
CA PHE A 269 6.23 -1.92 17.52
C PHE A 269 6.75 -2.78 16.38
N GLU A 270 6.61 -4.10 16.46
CA GLU A 270 6.94 -5.01 15.36
C GLU A 270 6.16 -4.67 14.09
N ASN A 271 4.84 -4.45 14.19
CA ASN A 271 4.01 -4.05 13.05
C ASN A 271 4.46 -2.72 12.43
N PHE A 272 4.76 -1.73 13.27
CA PHE A 272 5.26 -0.44 12.83
C PHE A 272 6.60 -0.58 12.06
N VAL A 273 7.53 -1.39 12.58
CA VAL A 273 8.80 -1.70 11.91
C VAL A 273 8.54 -2.42 10.59
N ALA A 274 7.64 -3.42 10.57
CA ALA A 274 7.26 -4.13 9.34
C ALA A 274 6.77 -3.16 8.26
N GLY A 275 5.92 -2.18 8.62
CA GLY A 275 5.42 -1.16 7.69
C GLY A 275 6.53 -0.25 7.16
N CYS A 276 7.48 0.14 8.01
CA CYS A 276 8.65 0.92 7.58
C CYS A 276 9.56 0.13 6.64
N LEU A 277 9.80 -1.15 6.93
CA LEU A 277 10.61 -2.03 6.09
C LEU A 277 9.93 -2.32 4.75
N LEU A 278 8.61 -2.56 4.73
CA LEU A 278 7.85 -2.74 3.50
C LEU A 278 7.95 -1.49 2.60
N LYS A 279 7.80 -0.31 3.19
CA LYS A 279 7.97 0.96 2.47
C LYS A 279 9.38 1.11 1.90
N HIS A 280 10.41 0.71 2.64
CA HIS A 280 11.80 0.71 2.15
C HIS A 280 11.99 -0.27 0.98
N VAL A 281 11.45 -1.48 1.07
CA VAL A 281 11.49 -2.46 -0.02
C VAL A 281 10.80 -1.93 -1.27
N HIS A 282 9.59 -1.37 -1.12
CA HIS A 282 8.87 -0.81 -2.26
C HIS A 282 9.53 0.43 -2.83
N ALA A 283 10.20 1.25 -2.03
CA ALA A 283 11.03 2.33 -2.54
C ALA A 283 12.18 1.80 -3.42
N ARG A 284 12.86 0.71 -3.02
CA ARG A 284 13.88 0.07 -3.86
C ARG A 284 13.33 -0.44 -5.18
N ILE A 285 12.15 -1.07 -5.16
CA ILE A 285 11.47 -1.54 -6.38
C ILE A 285 11.07 -0.36 -7.27
N ASP A 286 10.30 0.58 -6.73
CA ASP A 286 9.65 1.64 -7.51
C ASP A 286 10.66 2.68 -8.01
N TYR A 287 11.71 2.96 -7.23
CA TYR A 287 12.64 4.05 -7.53
C TYR A 287 13.91 3.60 -8.22
N HIS A 288 14.34 2.36 -7.95
CA HIS A 288 15.62 1.81 -8.42
C HIS A 288 15.45 0.58 -9.31
N GLY A 289 14.24 0.00 -9.39
CA GLY A 289 13.98 -1.19 -10.20
C GLY A 289 14.63 -2.45 -9.62
N GLU A 290 14.98 -2.46 -8.33
CA GLU A 290 15.61 -3.61 -7.67
C GLU A 290 14.61 -4.75 -7.45
N ASN A 291 15.07 -6.00 -7.58
CA ASN A 291 14.30 -7.15 -7.14
C ASN A 291 14.42 -7.29 -5.61
N ALA A 292 13.61 -6.53 -4.88
CA ALA A 292 13.61 -6.48 -3.42
C ALA A 292 12.38 -7.17 -2.82
N ALA A 293 12.56 -7.82 -1.67
CA ALA A 293 11.45 -8.41 -0.90
C ALA A 293 11.68 -8.32 0.61
N LEU A 294 10.59 -8.16 1.36
CA LEU A 294 10.55 -8.35 2.81
C LEU A 294 10.12 -9.79 3.12
N ARG A 295 10.95 -10.54 3.83
CA ARG A 295 10.68 -11.92 4.26
C ARG A 295 10.93 -12.06 5.75
N TYR A 296 10.59 -13.21 6.33
CA TYR A 296 11.07 -13.61 7.65
C TYR A 296 11.85 -14.92 7.56
N LEU A 297 12.67 -15.24 8.55
CA LEU A 297 13.43 -16.49 8.57
C LEU A 297 12.88 -17.41 9.65
N GLN A 298 12.72 -18.68 9.28
CA GLN A 298 12.43 -19.75 10.21
C GLN A 298 13.54 -20.78 10.08
N THR A 299 14.41 -20.86 11.09
CA THR A 299 15.49 -21.84 11.11
C THR A 299 14.94 -23.25 11.34
N LYS A 300 15.74 -24.28 11.03
CA LYS A 300 15.39 -25.69 11.31
C LYS A 300 15.16 -25.95 12.80
N GLU A 301 15.75 -25.13 13.65
CA GLU A 301 15.65 -25.17 15.12
C GLU A 301 14.51 -24.30 15.66
N ARG A 302 13.63 -23.77 14.79
CA ARG A 302 12.53 -22.85 15.13
C ARG A 302 12.96 -21.53 15.78
N GLN A 303 14.23 -21.17 15.71
CA GLN A 303 14.65 -19.80 15.99
C GLN A 303 14.18 -18.92 14.82
N GLU A 304 13.38 -17.91 15.12
CA GLU A 304 12.83 -16.99 14.12
C GLU A 304 13.63 -15.69 14.12
N VAL A 305 13.96 -15.21 12.92
CA VAL A 305 14.36 -13.82 12.73
C VAL A 305 13.16 -13.10 12.14
N ASP A 306 12.74 -12.03 12.80
CA ASP A 306 11.49 -11.32 12.50
C ASP A 306 11.43 -10.86 11.05
N PHE A 307 12.52 -10.27 10.55
CA PHE A 307 12.60 -9.80 9.17
C PHE A 307 13.95 -10.07 8.50
N ALA A 308 13.89 -10.26 7.19
CA ALA A 308 15.02 -10.32 6.29
C ALA A 308 14.72 -9.46 5.05
N LEU A 309 15.62 -8.51 4.77
CA LEU A 309 15.64 -7.78 3.51
C LEU A 309 16.35 -8.64 2.48
N VAL A 310 15.66 -8.93 1.39
CA VAL A 310 16.17 -9.77 0.30
C VAL A 310 16.31 -8.92 -0.95
N ILE A 311 17.49 -8.93 -1.56
CA ILE A 311 17.81 -8.23 -2.81
C ILE A 311 18.42 -9.26 -3.77
N GLU A 312 17.91 -9.35 -4.99
CA GLU A 312 18.36 -10.33 -6.00
C GLU A 312 18.42 -11.77 -5.46
N ASP A 313 17.36 -12.19 -4.76
CA ASP A 313 17.20 -13.49 -4.10
C ASP A 313 18.23 -13.81 -2.99
N GLN A 314 19.04 -12.83 -2.58
CA GLN A 314 20.00 -12.95 -1.48
C GLN A 314 19.58 -12.13 -0.27
N ILE A 315 19.84 -12.65 0.93
CA ILE A 315 19.59 -11.91 2.17
C ILE A 315 20.65 -10.82 2.29
N GLU A 316 20.24 -9.57 2.16
CA GLU A 316 21.10 -8.39 2.36
C GLU A 316 21.24 -8.09 3.86
N LYS A 317 20.12 -8.15 4.60
CA LYS A 317 20.09 -7.82 6.02
C LYS A 317 19.08 -8.66 6.78
N MET A 318 19.48 -9.13 7.95
CA MET A 318 18.61 -9.78 8.94
C MET A 318 18.31 -8.79 10.07
N ILE A 319 17.06 -8.76 10.53
CA ILE A 319 16.56 -7.76 11.47
C ILE A 319 15.69 -8.47 12.51
N GLU A 320 16.05 -8.27 13.78
CA GLU A 320 15.26 -8.68 14.94
C GLU A 320 14.72 -7.41 15.62
N VAL A 321 13.47 -7.45 16.05
CA VAL A 321 12.75 -6.31 16.60
C VAL A 321 12.46 -6.56 18.07
N LYS A 322 13.01 -5.70 18.94
CA LYS A 322 12.79 -5.77 20.38
C LYS A 322 12.39 -4.40 20.90
N HIS A 323 11.25 -4.35 21.60
CA HIS A 323 10.78 -3.12 22.21
C HIS A 323 11.52 -2.80 23.53
N SER A 324 11.78 -3.81 24.38
CA SER A 324 12.32 -3.63 25.74
C SER A 324 13.68 -4.29 26.00
N HIS A 325 14.18 -5.13 25.10
CA HIS A 325 15.40 -5.91 25.31
C HIS A 325 16.48 -5.53 24.28
N THR A 326 17.70 -5.27 24.74
CA THR A 326 18.82 -4.82 23.89
C THR A 326 19.75 -5.94 23.41
N GLN A 327 19.64 -7.15 23.97
CA GLN A 327 20.47 -8.29 23.56
C GLN A 327 19.94 -8.92 22.28
N VAL A 328 20.84 -9.15 21.31
CA VAL A 328 20.56 -9.87 20.06
C VAL A 328 20.29 -11.34 20.34
N GLY A 329 19.16 -11.85 19.82
CA GLY A 329 18.72 -13.24 19.93
C GLY A 329 19.67 -14.20 19.21
N SER A 330 19.61 -15.47 19.59
CA SER A 330 20.48 -16.50 19.03
C SER A 330 20.27 -16.74 17.53
N GLY A 331 19.08 -16.44 16.99
CA GLY A 331 18.76 -16.63 15.58
C GLY A 331 19.51 -15.71 14.61
N LEU A 332 20.16 -14.66 15.12
CA LEU A 332 21.01 -13.74 14.37
C LEU A 332 22.52 -14.04 14.52
N ARG A 333 22.90 -15.03 15.32
CA ARG A 333 24.31 -15.36 15.62
C ARG A 333 24.91 -16.37 14.67
#